data_AF-A0A954BYK6-F1
#
_entry.id   AF-A0A954BYK6-F1
#
_cell.length_a   1.000
_cell.length_b   1.000
_cell.length_c   1.000
_cell.angle_alpha   90.00
_cell.angle_beta   90.00
_cell.angle_gamma   90.00
#
_symmetry.space_group_name_H-M   'P 1'
#
loop_
_entity.id
_entity.type
_entity.pdbx_description
1 polymer ?
#
loop_
_entity_poly.entity_id
_entity_poly.type
_entity_poly.pdbx_seq_one_letter_code
_entity_poly.pdbx_strand_id
1 'polypeptide(L)'
;MSRYPNVRPKMKDRGGHQSTRQPSRQEGELQRVRELQRAAEELFTERGGGRIDAAIKRADRLLAIHDREAEALLADEPHPHRWTVSPQMILRLQAEVERLQKRREELMDECYALVRDAADQFARDAQSADQGRASSEQKLATDEALPHKEGDSAEAGTRAA
;
A
#
# COMPACT_ATOMS: atom_id res chain seq x y z
N MET A 1 23.48 -29.69 -61.43
CA MET A 1 22.23 -30.48 -61.29
C MET A 1 21.77 -30.39 -59.84
N SER A 2 20.60 -29.80 -59.63
CA SER A 2 20.02 -29.39 -58.35
C SER A 2 19.30 -30.56 -57.65
N ARG A 3 19.55 -30.78 -56.35
CA ARG A 3 18.66 -31.51 -55.43
C ARG A 3 18.82 -31.02 -53.98
N TYR A 4 18.28 -29.85 -53.67
CA TYR A 4 17.96 -29.49 -52.29
C TYR A 4 16.61 -30.11 -51.90
N PRO A 5 16.50 -30.86 -50.79
CA PRO A 5 15.21 -31.14 -50.18
C PRO A 5 14.70 -29.92 -49.41
N ASN A 6 13.53 -29.45 -49.84
CA ASN A 6 12.78 -28.33 -49.27
C ASN A 6 12.06 -28.82 -48.00
N VAL A 7 12.63 -28.58 -46.82
CA VAL A 7 11.94 -28.85 -45.54
C VAL A 7 11.50 -27.51 -44.94
N ARG A 8 10.23 -27.16 -45.19
CA ARG A 8 9.56 -26.01 -44.60
C ARG A 8 9.66 -26.05 -43.07
N PRO A 9 10.01 -24.95 -42.39
CA PRO A 9 9.78 -24.83 -40.96
C PRO A 9 8.27 -24.83 -40.70
N LYS A 10 7.78 -25.77 -39.87
CA LYS A 10 6.42 -25.64 -39.31
C LYS A 10 6.42 -24.51 -38.31
N MET A 11 5.92 -23.35 -38.73
CA MET A 11 5.29 -22.41 -37.81
C MET A 11 4.12 -23.15 -37.16
N LYS A 12 4.24 -23.45 -35.87
CA LYS A 12 3.09 -23.78 -35.05
C LYS A 12 2.81 -22.54 -34.21
N ASP A 13 1.98 -21.68 -34.77
CA ASP A 13 1.19 -20.75 -33.98
C ASP A 13 0.43 -21.55 -32.92
N ARG A 14 0.93 -21.47 -31.69
CA ARG A 14 0.04 -21.55 -30.54
C ARG A 14 0.05 -20.16 -29.95
N GLY A 15 -0.94 -19.38 -30.38
CA GLY A 15 -1.38 -18.19 -29.69
C GLY A 15 -1.52 -18.53 -28.22
N GLY A 16 -0.52 -18.12 -27.45
CA GLY A 16 -0.70 -17.84 -26.05
C GLY A 16 -1.61 -16.63 -26.01
N HIS A 17 -2.92 -16.88 -26.00
CA HIS A 17 -3.82 -15.97 -25.32
C HIS A 17 -3.25 -15.86 -23.90
N GLN A 18 -2.42 -14.85 -23.68
CA GLN A 18 -2.31 -14.21 -22.38
C GLN A 18 -3.71 -13.68 -22.11
N SER A 19 -4.55 -14.57 -21.60
CA SER A 19 -5.75 -14.22 -20.87
C SER A 19 -5.21 -13.42 -19.70
N THR A 20 -5.16 -12.10 -19.87
CA THR A 20 -5.21 -11.15 -18.76
C THR A 20 -6.54 -11.44 -18.08
N ARG A 21 -6.56 -12.49 -17.24
CA ARG A 21 -7.61 -12.70 -16.26
C ARG A 21 -7.54 -11.45 -15.40
N GLN A 22 -8.37 -10.47 -15.72
CA GLN A 22 -8.61 -9.37 -14.82
C GLN A 22 -8.99 -10.02 -13.49
N PRO A 23 -8.27 -9.70 -12.40
CA PRO A 23 -8.63 -10.23 -11.09
C PRO A 23 -10.10 -9.90 -10.84
N SER A 24 -10.82 -10.87 -10.29
CA SER A 24 -12.20 -10.63 -9.90
C SER A 24 -12.25 -9.41 -8.97
N ARG A 25 -13.35 -8.66 -8.97
CA ARG A 25 -13.49 -7.42 -8.17
C ARG A 25 -13.12 -7.65 -6.69
N GLN A 26 -13.44 -8.82 -6.15
CA GLN A 26 -13.06 -9.23 -4.79
C GLN A 26 -11.56 -9.50 -4.63
N GLU A 27 -10.92 -10.15 -5.61
CA GLU A 27 -9.46 -10.36 -5.58
C GLU A 27 -8.69 -9.04 -5.67
N GLY A 28 -9.17 -8.08 -6.47
CA GLY A 28 -8.59 -6.75 -6.57
C GLY A 28 -8.70 -5.94 -5.26
N GLU A 29 -9.83 -6.04 -4.57
CA GLU A 29 -10.03 -5.41 -3.25
C GLU A 29 -9.09 -6.02 -2.19
N LEU A 30 -8.98 -7.35 -2.14
CA LEU A 30 -8.06 -8.03 -1.24
C LEU A 30 -6.59 -7.69 -1.51
N GLN A 31 -6.20 -7.52 -2.79
CA GLN A 31 -4.85 -7.08 -3.14
C GLN A 31 -4.57 -5.67 -2.63
N ARG A 32 -5.49 -4.72 -2.82
CA ARG A 32 -5.34 -3.36 -2.29
C ARG A 32 -5.20 -3.33 -0.76
N VAL A 33 -6.00 -4.12 -0.04
CA VAL A 33 -5.90 -4.21 1.43
C VAL A 33 -4.50 -4.69 1.84
N ARG A 34 -3.96 -5.70 1.15
CA ARG A 34 -2.60 -6.20 1.43
C ARG A 34 -1.52 -5.17 1.14
N GLU A 35 -1.66 -4.40 0.08
CA GLU A 35 -0.72 -3.32 -0.27
C GLU A 35 -0.73 -2.22 0.80
N LEU A 36 -1.91 -1.79 1.26
CA LEU A 36 -2.04 -0.80 2.34
C LEU A 36 -1.47 -1.31 3.65
N GLN A 37 -1.75 -2.57 4.00
CA GLN A 37 -1.18 -3.21 5.18
C GLN A 37 0.35 -3.25 5.12
N ARG A 38 0.92 -3.65 3.98
CA ARG A 38 2.36 -3.69 3.80
C ARG A 38 2.99 -2.30 3.93
N ALA A 39 2.39 -1.27 3.33
CA ALA A 39 2.88 0.10 3.44
C ALA A 39 2.82 0.60 4.90
N ALA A 40 1.78 0.24 5.65
CA ALA A 40 1.67 0.57 7.07
C ALA A 40 2.74 -0.14 7.92
N GLU A 41 3.05 -1.41 7.63
CA GLU A 41 4.12 -2.17 8.29
C GLU A 41 5.53 -1.62 7.99
N GLU A 42 5.76 -1.18 6.75
CA GLU A 42 6.99 -0.49 6.35
C GLU A 42 7.14 0.83 7.12
N LEU A 43 6.09 1.67 7.16
CA LEU A 43 6.07 2.93 7.91
C LEU A 43 6.24 2.72 9.42
N PHE A 44 5.61 1.68 9.98
CA PHE A 44 5.78 1.30 11.38
C PHE A 44 7.25 0.99 11.70
N THR A 45 7.93 0.27 10.80
CA THR A 45 9.35 -0.06 10.94
C THR A 45 10.22 1.21 10.90
N GLU A 46 9.97 2.09 9.93
CA GLU A 46 10.69 3.37 9.78
C GLU A 46 10.52 4.29 11.00
N ARG A 47 9.32 4.32 11.60
CA ARG A 47 9.02 5.09 12.81
C ARG A 47 9.56 4.48 14.10
N GLY A 48 10.30 3.38 14.00
CA GLY A 48 10.97 2.75 15.12
C GLY A 48 10.16 1.68 15.83
N GLY A 49 9.08 1.18 15.23
CA GLY A 49 8.32 0.03 15.71
C GLY A 49 9.19 -1.21 15.93
N GLY A 50 10.21 -1.40 15.09
CA GLY A 50 11.20 -2.47 15.27
C GLY A 50 11.98 -2.39 16.59
N ARG A 51 12.18 -1.18 17.15
CA ARG A 51 12.81 -1.01 18.47
C ARG A 51 11.87 -1.42 19.61
N ILE A 52 10.57 -1.15 19.45
CA ILE A 52 9.53 -1.56 20.40
C ILE A 52 9.45 -3.09 20.42
N ASP A 53 9.35 -3.72 19.25
CA ASP A 53 9.34 -5.18 19.11
C ASP A 53 10.59 -5.82 19.71
N ALA A 54 11.76 -5.23 19.46
CA ALA A 54 13.00 -5.72 20.04
C ALA A 54 13.05 -5.56 21.57
N ALA A 55 12.45 -4.49 22.12
CA ALA A 55 12.37 -4.29 23.56
C ALA A 55 11.43 -5.31 24.23
N ILE A 56 10.25 -5.54 23.65
CA ILE A 56 9.30 -6.58 24.11
C ILE A 56 10.00 -7.93 24.12
N LYS A 57 10.63 -8.34 23.00
CA LYS A 57 11.36 -9.61 22.90
C LYS A 57 12.47 -9.77 23.94
N ARG A 58 13.15 -8.69 24.34
CA ARG A 58 14.17 -8.76 25.39
C ARG A 58 13.54 -8.93 26.76
N ALA A 59 12.46 -8.22 27.05
CA ALA A 59 11.74 -8.33 28.32
C ALA A 59 11.11 -9.72 28.48
N ASP A 60 10.46 -10.26 27.44
CA ASP A 60 9.88 -11.61 27.45
C ASP A 60 10.93 -12.69 27.73
N ARG A 61 12.15 -12.53 27.21
CA ARG A 61 13.26 -13.46 27.53
C ARG A 61 13.65 -13.43 29.00
N LEU A 62 13.66 -12.24 29.63
CA LEU A 62 13.97 -12.11 31.04
C LEU A 62 12.86 -12.70 31.92
N LEU A 63 11.60 -12.52 31.53
CA LEU A 63 10.45 -13.15 32.18
C LEU A 63 10.57 -14.68 32.10
N ALA A 64 10.83 -15.21 30.91
CA ALA A 64 10.99 -16.66 30.71
C ALA A 64 12.15 -17.27 31.49
N ILE A 65 13.24 -16.52 31.73
CA ILE A 65 14.34 -16.97 32.60
C ILE A 65 13.83 -17.10 34.05
N HIS A 66 13.15 -16.09 34.56
CA HIS A 66 12.61 -16.11 35.91
C HIS A 66 11.58 -17.23 36.10
N ASP A 67 10.69 -17.46 35.13
CA ASP A 67 9.68 -18.50 35.23
C ASP A 67 10.32 -19.89 35.35
N ARG A 68 11.38 -20.17 34.58
CA ARG A 68 12.17 -21.40 34.72
C ARG A 68 12.87 -21.51 36.07
N GLU A 69 13.38 -20.39 36.60
CA GLU A 69 14.00 -20.35 37.93
C GLU A 69 12.97 -20.62 39.04
N ALA A 70 11.77 -20.07 38.91
CA ALA A 70 10.66 -20.31 39.82
C ALA A 70 10.17 -21.77 39.75
N GLU A 71 10.09 -22.37 38.56
CA GLU A 71 9.78 -23.80 38.39
C GLU A 71 10.83 -24.70 39.04
N ALA A 72 12.12 -24.39 38.87
CA ALA A 72 13.21 -25.15 39.48
C ALA A 72 13.19 -25.09 41.01
N LEU A 73 12.80 -23.94 41.57
CA LEU A 73 12.60 -23.78 43.02
C LEU A 73 11.47 -24.64 43.57
N LEU A 74 10.39 -24.82 42.80
CA LEU A 74 9.27 -25.68 43.19
C LEU A 74 9.61 -27.17 43.12
N ALA A 75 10.72 -27.54 42.45
CA ALA A 75 11.17 -28.91 42.29
C ALA A 75 12.05 -29.44 43.46
N ASP A 76 12.12 -28.72 44.59
CA ASP A 76 12.86 -29.09 45.81
C ASP A 76 14.36 -29.37 45.58
N GLU A 77 15.04 -28.51 44.80
CA GLU A 77 16.50 -28.60 44.68
C GLU A 77 17.20 -28.27 46.01
N PRO A 78 18.14 -29.11 46.50
CA PRO A 78 18.74 -28.99 47.83
C PRO A 78 19.77 -27.84 47.97
N HIS A 79 19.93 -27.01 46.95
CA HIS A 79 20.94 -25.95 46.93
C HIS A 79 20.31 -24.57 47.10
N PRO A 80 20.99 -23.62 47.77
CA PRO A 80 20.53 -22.24 47.84
C PRO A 80 20.42 -21.67 46.42
N HIS A 81 19.19 -21.38 46.01
CA HIS A 81 18.90 -20.84 44.69
C HIS A 81 19.38 -19.39 44.57
N ARG A 82 20.07 -19.08 43.47
CA ARG A 82 20.51 -17.73 43.15
C ARG A 82 19.76 -17.24 41.92
N TRP A 83 18.85 -16.30 42.14
CA TRP A 83 18.09 -15.65 41.07
C TRP A 83 19.02 -14.96 40.07
N THR A 84 18.87 -15.26 38.79
CA THR A 84 19.49 -14.48 37.71
C THR A 84 18.74 -13.17 37.52
N VAL A 85 17.41 -13.20 37.66
CA VAL A 85 16.56 -12.00 37.61
C VAL A 85 15.83 -11.84 38.93
N SER A 86 16.01 -10.68 39.59
CA SER A 86 15.34 -10.40 40.86
C SER A 86 13.81 -10.44 40.69
N PRO A 87 13.05 -11.08 41.60
CA PRO A 87 11.59 -11.06 41.56
C PRO A 87 10.98 -9.66 41.54
N GLN A 88 11.62 -8.66 42.17
CA GLN A 88 11.17 -7.27 42.12
C GLN A 88 11.33 -6.64 40.72
N MET A 89 12.33 -7.07 39.95
CA MET A 89 12.50 -6.61 38.57
C MET A 89 11.43 -7.19 37.64
N ILE A 90 10.90 -8.37 37.95
CA ILE A 90 9.88 -9.03 37.13
C ILE A 90 8.57 -8.25 37.11
N LEU A 91 8.10 -7.78 38.27
CA LEU A 91 6.90 -6.93 38.33
C LEU A 91 7.05 -5.67 37.47
N ARG A 92 8.25 -5.07 37.46
CA ARG A 92 8.55 -3.90 36.62
C ARG A 92 8.63 -4.26 35.14
N LEU A 93 9.19 -5.41 34.80
CA LEU A 93 9.29 -5.90 33.43
C LEU A 93 7.92 -6.25 32.85
N GLN A 94 7.03 -6.86 33.64
CA GLN A 94 5.65 -7.15 33.22
C GLN A 94 4.89 -5.86 32.87
N ALA A 95 4.92 -4.88 33.77
CA ALA A 95 4.30 -3.56 33.51
C ALA A 95 4.92 -2.85 32.29
N GLU A 96 6.23 -2.98 32.09
CA GLU A 96 6.92 -2.42 30.94
C GLU A 96 6.53 -3.12 29.63
N VAL A 97 6.37 -4.45 29.64
CA VAL A 97 5.90 -5.21 28.47
C VAL A 97 4.50 -4.77 28.08
N GLU A 98 3.56 -4.67 29.02
CA GLU A 98 2.20 -4.19 28.77
C GLU A 98 2.22 -2.77 28.18
N ARG A 99 3.05 -1.87 28.75
CA ARG A 99 3.22 -0.51 28.24
C ARG A 99 3.76 -0.49 26.81
N LEU A 100 4.75 -1.33 26.51
CA LEU A 100 5.35 -1.43 25.18
C LEU A 100 4.38 -2.05 24.16
N GLN A 101 3.58 -3.05 24.55
CA GLN A 101 2.55 -3.65 23.71
C GLN A 101 1.48 -2.63 23.35
N LYS A 102 0.97 -1.89 24.33
CA LYS A 102 0.04 -0.78 24.07
C LYS A 102 0.64 0.24 23.11
N ARG A 103 1.89 0.65 23.34
CA ARG A 103 2.56 1.62 22.45
C ARG A 103 2.78 1.07 21.04
N ARG A 104 3.03 -0.24 20.92
CA ARG A 104 3.16 -0.93 19.63
C ARG A 104 1.85 -0.87 18.85
N GLU A 105 0.73 -1.15 19.50
CA GLU A 105 -0.61 -1.11 18.91
C GLU A 105 -0.96 0.32 18.48
N GLU A 106 -0.78 1.31 19.37
CA GLU A 106 -1.00 2.73 19.06
C GLU A 106 -0.19 3.17 17.83
N LEU A 107 1.09 2.82 17.76
CA LEU A 107 1.94 3.20 16.63
C LEU A 107 1.51 2.51 15.32
N MET A 108 1.06 1.25 15.40
CA MET A 108 0.56 0.53 14.23
C MET A 108 -0.73 1.18 13.71
N ASP A 109 -1.66 1.50 14.60
CA ASP A 109 -2.92 2.19 14.25
C ASP A 109 -2.66 3.57 13.66
N GLU A 110 -1.73 4.35 14.23
CA GLU A 110 -1.26 5.62 13.67
C GLU A 110 -0.72 5.45 12.24
N CYS A 111 0.07 4.40 11.98
CA CYS A 111 0.62 4.13 10.64
C CYS A 111 -0.48 3.74 9.65
N TYR A 112 -1.41 2.86 10.04
CA TYR A 112 -2.55 2.49 9.21
C TYR A 112 -3.43 3.68 8.86
N ALA A 113 -3.71 4.56 9.82
CA ALA A 113 -4.50 5.77 9.60
C ALA A 113 -3.84 6.66 8.54
N LEU A 114 -2.53 6.90 8.67
CA LEU A 114 -1.79 7.74 7.72
C LEU A 114 -1.73 7.16 6.31
N VAL A 115 -1.52 5.85 6.18
CA VAL A 115 -1.51 5.18 4.88
C VAL A 115 -2.90 5.24 4.23
N ARG A 116 -3.96 5.03 5.02
CA ARG A 116 -5.34 5.13 4.53
C ARG A 116 -5.67 6.56 4.08
N ASP A 117 -5.34 7.56 4.89
CA ASP A 117 -5.60 8.96 4.56
C ASP A 117 -4.86 9.37 3.28
N ALA A 118 -3.61 8.93 3.12
CA ALA A 118 -2.86 9.14 1.88
C ALA A 118 -3.54 8.46 0.68
N ALA A 119 -3.95 7.21 0.81
CA ALA A 119 -4.64 6.48 -0.26
C ALA A 119 -5.96 7.13 -0.66
N ASP A 120 -6.75 7.60 0.32
CA ASP A 120 -8.01 8.31 0.09
C ASP A 120 -7.78 9.66 -0.59
N GLN A 121 -6.71 10.37 -0.22
CA GLN A 121 -6.32 11.63 -0.87
C GLN A 121 -5.94 11.42 -2.33
N PHE A 122 -5.09 10.43 -2.63
CA PHE A 122 -4.72 10.08 -4.01
C PHE A 122 -5.94 9.67 -4.86
N ALA A 123 -6.91 8.96 -4.27
CA ALA A 123 -8.14 8.58 -4.96
C ALA A 123 -9.00 9.81 -5.33
N ARG A 124 -9.08 10.81 -4.44
CA ARG A 124 -9.80 12.07 -4.69
C ARG A 124 -9.11 12.91 -5.76
N ASP A 125 -7.78 13.02 -5.70
CA ASP A 125 -6.99 13.80 -6.65
C ASP A 125 -7.03 13.20 -8.06
N ALA A 126 -7.12 11.88 -8.18
CA ALA A 126 -7.31 11.21 -9.47
C ALA A 126 -8.70 11.53 -10.10
N GLN A 127 -9.75 11.60 -9.28
CA GLN A 127 -11.10 11.92 -9.76
C GLN A 127 -11.23 13.40 -10.19
N SER A 128 -10.58 14.32 -9.49
CA SER A 128 -10.59 15.75 -9.85
C SER A 128 -9.78 16.03 -11.11
N ALA A 129 -8.67 15.32 -11.34
CA ALA A 129 -7.89 15.41 -12.57
C ALA A 129 -8.67 14.93 -13.82
N ASP A 130 -9.49 13.90 -13.69
CA ASP A 130 -10.31 13.35 -14.78
C ASP A 130 -11.45 14.31 -15.18
N GLN A 131 -12.08 14.96 -14.20
CA GLN A 131 -13.10 16.00 -14.44
C GLN A 131 -12.52 17.26 -15.12
N GLY A 132 -11.27 17.62 -14.82
CA GLY A 132 -10.56 18.73 -15.46
C GLY A 132 -10.20 18.46 -16.93
N ARG A 133 -9.89 17.21 -17.29
CA ARG A 133 -9.68 16.80 -18.69
C ARG A 133 -10.98 16.76 -19.48
N ALA A 134 -12.04 16.16 -18.94
CA ALA A 134 -13.34 16.10 -19.60
C ALA A 134 -13.94 17.50 -19.88
N SER A 135 -13.78 18.46 -18.95
CA SER A 135 -14.22 19.86 -19.17
C SER A 135 -13.36 20.63 -20.18
N SER A 136 -12.10 20.22 -20.37
CA SER A 136 -11.18 20.86 -21.32
C SER A 136 -11.41 20.36 -22.75
N GLU A 137 -11.78 19.09 -22.92
CA GLU A 137 -12.19 18.53 -24.23
C GLU A 137 -13.53 19.07 -24.70
N GLN A 138 -14.48 19.33 -23.78
CA GLN A 138 -15.76 19.95 -24.13
C GLN A 138 -15.65 21.40 -24.60
N LYS A 139 -14.67 22.18 -24.11
CA LYS A 139 -14.46 23.57 -24.58
C LYS A 139 -13.79 23.65 -25.95
N LEU A 140 -12.98 22.66 -26.33
CA LEU A 140 -12.37 22.64 -27.66
C LEU A 140 -13.38 22.26 -28.76
N ALA A 141 -14.39 21.45 -28.43
CA ALA A 141 -15.41 21.04 -29.39
C ALA A 141 -16.46 22.12 -29.72
N THR A 142 -16.65 23.11 -28.83
CA THR A 142 -17.63 24.19 -29.05
C THR A 142 -17.10 25.38 -29.84
N ASP A 143 -15.78 25.53 -29.96
CA ASP A 143 -15.16 26.63 -30.73
C ASP A 143 -14.97 26.29 -32.22
N GLU A 144 -15.21 25.03 -32.62
CA GLU A 144 -15.15 24.59 -34.03
C GLU A 144 -16.52 24.58 -34.74
N ALA A 145 -17.56 25.12 -34.10
CA ALA A 145 -18.93 25.17 -34.64
C ALA A 145 -19.51 26.59 -34.69
N LEU A 146 -18.75 27.55 -35.23
CA LEU A 146 -19.28 28.85 -35.65
C LEU A 146 -19.26 28.93 -37.18
N PRO A 147 -20.41 28.84 -37.88
CA PRO A 147 -20.45 29.20 -39.28
C PRO A 147 -20.19 30.71 -39.40
N HIS A 148 -19.08 31.06 -40.06
CA HIS A 148 -18.82 32.38 -40.58
C HIS A 148 -20.06 32.88 -41.35
N LYS A 149 -20.80 33.84 -40.77
CA LYS A 149 -21.66 34.71 -41.57
C LYS A 149 -20.74 35.65 -42.33
N GLU A 150 -20.52 35.34 -43.61
CA GLU A 150 -20.05 36.31 -44.58
C GLU A 150 -21.11 37.42 -44.68
N GLY A 151 -20.85 38.53 -44.01
CA GLY A 151 -21.50 39.80 -44.30
C GLY A 151 -20.86 40.36 -45.57
N ASP A 152 -21.48 40.05 -46.70
CA ASP A 152 -21.07 40.60 -47.99
C ASP A 152 -21.47 42.08 -48.10
N SER A 153 -20.60 42.78 -48.81
CA SER A 153 -20.38 44.21 -48.79
C SER A 153 -21.51 45.02 -49.41
N ALA A 154 -21.62 46.26 -48.91
CA ALA A 154 -22.43 47.31 -49.48
C ALA A 154 -21.93 47.70 -50.88
N GLU A 155 -22.79 47.54 -51.89
CA GLU A 155 -22.73 48.34 -53.12
C GLU A 155 -24.15 48.81 -53.47
N ALA A 156 -24.33 50.13 -53.54
CA ALA A 156 -25.23 50.79 -54.48
C ALA A 156 -25.07 52.31 -54.36
N GLY A 157 -24.07 52.84 -55.08
CA GLY A 157 -24.14 54.21 -55.58
C GLY A 157 -24.68 54.19 -57.00
N THR A 158 -25.82 54.82 -57.28
CA THR A 158 -26.16 55.31 -58.64
C THR A 158 -27.18 56.47 -58.58
N ARG A 159 -26.66 57.67 -58.83
CA ARG A 159 -27.16 58.84 -59.60
C ARG A 159 -28.60 58.80 -60.18
N ALA A 160 -29.34 59.90 -60.01
CA ALA A 160 -29.92 60.77 -61.06
C ALA A 160 -30.83 61.82 -60.39
N ALA A 161 -30.50 63.11 -60.51
CA ALA A 161 -31.18 64.12 -61.36
C ALA A 161 -32.36 64.80 -60.66
#